data_AF-A6E9D4-F1
#
_entry.id   AF-A6E9D4-F1
#
_cell.length_a   1.000
_cell.length_b   1.000
_cell.length_c   1.000
_cell.angle_alpha   90.00
_cell.angle_beta   90.00
_cell.angle_gamma   90.00
#
_symmetry.space_group_name_H-M   'P 1'
#
loop_
_entity.id
_entity.type
_entity.pdbx_description
1 polymer ?
#
loop_
_entity_poly.entity_id
_entity_poly.type
_entity_poly.pdbx_seq_one_letter_code
_entity_poly.pdbx_strand_id
1 'polypeptide(L)'
;MAFLLIAGCKEDEDYQPIPDIVYVTSTAVTGTGTAAATTLPSSVSGKVSVSPATARVYVNTLKDNDVTVTYTLAGTAVAGTNYTRPSPLSVVIPAGKWYADIQIPVINAPLTGNKTIVIALVTASNDTQIGLGTDRNYKIFTYTLTN
;
A
#
# COMPACT_ATOMS: atom_id res chain seq x y z
N MET A 1 -45.25 23.75 -27.07
CA MET A 1 -44.45 23.15 -25.97
C MET A 1 -43.03 23.07 -26.50
N ALA A 2 -42.19 24.05 -26.17
CA ALA A 2 -40.82 24.12 -26.70
C ALA A 2 -39.93 23.21 -25.84
N PHE A 3 -39.39 22.16 -26.45
CA PHE A 3 -38.42 21.28 -25.82
C PHE A 3 -37.05 21.97 -25.94
N LEU A 4 -36.55 22.48 -24.82
CA LEU A 4 -35.24 23.10 -24.72
C LEU A 4 -34.20 21.97 -24.74
N LEU A 5 -33.51 21.76 -25.88
CA LEU A 5 -32.29 20.95 -25.89
C LEU A 5 -31.25 21.70 -25.07
N ILE A 6 -30.98 21.23 -23.85
CA ILE A 6 -29.76 21.58 -23.15
C ILE A 6 -28.67 20.88 -23.95
N ALA A 7 -27.92 21.63 -24.75
CA ALA A 7 -26.65 21.17 -25.29
C ALA A 7 -25.80 20.78 -24.08
N GLY A 8 -25.66 19.47 -23.84
CA GLY A 8 -24.65 18.98 -22.91
C GLY A 8 -23.33 19.62 -23.31
N CYS A 9 -22.58 20.11 -22.32
CA CYS A 9 -21.26 20.67 -22.54
C CYS A 9 -20.50 19.74 -23.49
N LYS A 10 -20.08 20.24 -24.65
CA LYS A 10 -19.27 19.48 -25.60
C LYS A 10 -18.04 19.02 -24.81
N GLU A 11 -17.83 17.71 -24.70
CA GLU A 11 -16.58 17.20 -24.13
C GLU A 11 -15.45 17.80 -24.98
N ASP A 12 -14.50 18.49 -24.33
CA ASP A 12 -13.34 19.06 -25.03
C ASP A 12 -12.62 17.92 -25.75
N GLU A 13 -12.44 18.03 -27.08
CA GLU A 13 -11.89 16.96 -27.93
C GLU A 13 -10.42 16.62 -27.61
N ASP A 14 -9.80 17.34 -26.67
CA ASP A 14 -8.43 17.14 -26.20
C ASP A 14 -8.36 16.46 -24.81
N TYR A 15 -9.47 15.93 -24.30
CA TYR A 15 -9.46 15.16 -23.06
C TYR A 15 -8.72 13.83 -23.25
N GLN A 16 -7.49 13.77 -22.74
CA GLN A 16 -6.77 12.50 -22.62
C GLN A 16 -7.36 11.67 -21.48
N PRO A 17 -7.64 10.37 -21.68
CA PRO A 17 -8.15 9.52 -20.61
C PRO A 17 -7.16 9.48 -19.46
N ILE A 18 -7.67 9.64 -18.23
CA ILE A 18 -6.84 9.51 -17.02
C ILE A 18 -6.36 8.05 -16.95
N PRO A 19 -5.05 7.80 -16.86
CA PRO A 19 -4.54 6.43 -16.77
C PRO A 19 -4.94 5.79 -15.44
N ASP A 20 -5.14 4.47 -15.50
CA ASP A 20 -5.37 3.66 -14.31
C ASP A 20 -4.08 3.47 -13.54
N ILE A 21 -4.12 3.72 -12.24
CA ILE A 21 -2.93 3.72 -11.40
C ILE A 21 -3.18 3.01 -10.07
N VAL A 22 -2.11 2.39 -9.58
CA VAL A 22 -2.01 1.77 -8.26
C VAL A 22 -0.95 2.50 -7.44
N TYR A 23 -1.27 2.86 -6.20
CA TYR A 23 -0.38 3.67 -5.36
C TYR A 23 -0.56 3.39 -3.87
N VAL A 24 0.41 3.83 -3.07
CA VAL A 24 0.31 3.92 -1.60
C VAL A 24 0.12 5.38 -1.19
N THR A 25 -0.67 5.66 -0.15
CA THR A 25 -0.91 7.04 0.33
C THR A 25 0.09 7.49 1.39
N SER A 26 0.70 6.53 2.10
CA SER A 26 1.82 6.77 3.00
C SER A 26 3.08 6.20 2.39
N THR A 27 4.20 6.93 2.49
CA THR A 27 5.52 6.45 2.07
C THR A 27 6.37 6.00 3.25
N ALA A 28 5.97 6.35 4.48
CA ALA A 28 6.67 5.97 5.69
C ALA A 28 5.72 5.89 6.89
N VAL A 29 5.86 4.81 7.67
CA VAL A 29 5.24 4.67 8.99
C VAL A 29 6.32 4.20 9.97
N THR A 30 6.40 4.86 11.12
CA THR A 30 7.23 4.40 12.24
C THR A 30 6.33 3.67 13.22
N GLY A 31 6.66 2.43 13.53
CA GLY A 31 5.98 1.68 14.58
C GLY A 31 6.86 1.58 15.82
N THR A 32 6.48 2.25 16.90
CA THR A 32 6.20 1.54 18.16
C THR A 32 4.74 1.07 18.04
N GLY A 33 4.23 0.12 18.83
CA GLY A 33 2.83 -0.29 18.72
C GLY A 33 1.85 0.89 18.51
N THR A 34 0.83 0.67 17.69
CA THR A 34 -0.32 1.56 17.43
C THR A 34 -0.07 2.86 16.64
N ALA A 35 0.07 2.73 15.32
CA ALA A 35 -0.38 3.74 14.35
C ALA A 35 -1.23 3.11 13.24
N ALA A 36 -2.17 2.22 13.63
CA ALA A 36 -3.33 1.78 12.82
C ALA A 36 -4.37 0.93 13.61
N ALA A 37 -4.37 0.92 14.95
CA ALA A 37 -5.43 0.28 15.73
C ALA A 37 -5.51 0.89 17.13
N THR A 38 -6.67 1.46 17.45
CA THR A 38 -7.03 1.89 18.80
C THR A 38 -7.12 0.65 19.71
N THR A 39 -6.29 0.62 20.77
CA THR A 39 -6.28 -0.30 21.93
C THR A 39 -5.82 -1.76 21.75
N LEU A 40 -4.70 -2.12 22.39
CA LEU A 40 -4.45 -3.36 23.19
C LEU A 40 -3.06 -3.27 23.88
N PRO A 41 -2.91 -3.64 25.18
CA PRO A 41 -1.75 -3.30 26.01
C PRO A 41 -0.62 -4.33 26.01
N SER A 42 0.53 -3.91 26.55
CA SER A 42 1.64 -4.71 27.11
C SER A 42 2.72 -5.22 26.14
N SER A 43 3.66 -4.35 25.77
CA SER A 43 5.01 -4.79 25.37
C SER A 43 5.90 -4.86 26.62
N VAL A 44 6.51 -6.01 26.90
CA VAL A 44 7.64 -6.13 27.84
C VAL A 44 8.80 -5.30 27.28
N SER A 45 9.45 -4.49 28.12
CA SER A 45 10.58 -3.65 27.74
C SER A 45 11.64 -4.43 26.95
N GLY A 46 11.94 -3.99 25.72
CA GLY A 46 12.94 -4.61 24.84
C GLY A 46 12.42 -5.59 23.78
N LYS A 47 11.12 -5.57 23.48
CA LYS A 47 10.48 -6.41 22.44
C LYS A 47 9.53 -5.60 21.57
N VAL A 48 9.56 -5.84 20.26
CA VAL A 48 8.71 -5.16 19.26
C VAL A 48 7.24 -5.56 19.45
N SER A 49 6.33 -4.58 19.43
CA SER A 49 4.88 -4.83 19.39
C SER A 49 4.50 -5.68 18.18
N VAL A 50 3.70 -6.73 18.39
CA VAL A 50 3.35 -7.75 17.38
C VAL A 50 2.38 -7.29 16.27
N SER A 51 2.22 -5.99 16.05
CA SER A 51 1.39 -5.51 14.95
C SER A 51 2.07 -5.78 13.62
N PRO A 52 1.39 -6.35 12.62
CA PRO A 52 1.96 -6.50 11.29
C PRO A 52 2.27 -5.13 10.69
N ALA A 53 3.36 -5.03 9.94
CA ALA A 53 3.62 -3.88 9.10
C ALA A 53 2.57 -3.90 7.97
N THR A 54 1.68 -2.92 7.96
CA THR A 54 0.54 -2.88 7.05
C THR A 54 0.70 -1.73 6.07
N ALA A 55 0.77 -2.03 4.77
CA ALA A 55 0.76 -1.05 3.70
C ALA A 55 -0.54 -1.18 2.91
N ARG A 56 -1.32 -0.10 2.85
CA ARG A 56 -2.54 -0.06 2.04
C ARG A 56 -2.24 0.40 0.64
N VAL A 57 -2.69 -0.39 -0.33
CA VAL A 57 -2.52 -0.15 -1.76
C VAL A 57 -3.87 0.21 -2.36
N TYR A 58 -3.91 1.30 -3.13
CA TYR A 58 -5.12 1.89 -3.70
C TYR A 58 -5.13 1.84 -5.22
N VAL A 59 -6.32 1.85 -5.81
CA VAL A 59 -6.57 2.25 -7.21
C VAL A 59 -7.18 3.65 -7.27
N ASN A 60 -6.91 4.41 -8.34
CA ASN A 60 -7.54 5.74 -8.54
C ASN A 60 -8.94 5.68 -9.15
N THR A 61 -9.29 4.56 -9.79
CA THR A 61 -10.59 4.31 -10.40
C THR A 61 -11.09 2.94 -9.96
N LEU A 62 -12.39 2.80 -9.72
CA LEU A 62 -12.98 1.53 -9.35
C LEU A 62 -12.87 0.56 -10.53
N LYS A 63 -12.45 -0.67 -10.25
CA LYS A 63 -12.26 -1.72 -11.27
C LYS A 63 -13.41 -2.72 -11.20
N ASP A 64 -13.84 -3.21 -12.35
CA ASP A 64 -14.81 -4.29 -12.51
C ASP A 64 -14.15 -5.68 -12.58
N ASN A 65 -12.82 -5.72 -12.62
CA ASN A 65 -11.99 -6.91 -12.50
C ASN A 65 -10.97 -6.78 -11.36
N ASP A 66 -10.46 -7.92 -10.88
CA ASP A 66 -9.39 -7.96 -9.88
C ASP A 66 -8.10 -7.33 -10.43
N VAL A 67 -7.37 -6.60 -9.57
CA VAL A 67 -6.04 -6.07 -9.87
C VAL A 67 -5.02 -6.76 -8.99
N THR A 68 -4.12 -7.53 -9.61
CA THR A 68 -3.01 -8.18 -8.92
C THR A 68 -1.79 -7.26 -8.95
N VAL A 69 -1.28 -6.92 -7.77
CA VAL A 69 -0.11 -6.06 -7.59
C VAL A 69 1.04 -6.87 -7.00
N THR A 70 2.17 -6.94 -7.69
CA THR A 70 3.39 -7.58 -7.18
C THR A 70 4.27 -6.56 -6.46
N TYR A 71 4.97 -7.00 -5.43
CA TYR A 71 5.88 -6.14 -4.67
C TYR A 71 7.18 -6.85 -4.28
N THR A 72 8.19 -6.06 -3.91
CA THR A 72 9.45 -6.54 -3.34
C THR A 72 9.59 -6.08 -1.89
N LEU A 73 10.44 -6.78 -1.14
CA LEU A 73 10.82 -6.44 0.22
C LEU A 73 12.31 -6.12 0.27
N ALA A 74 12.66 -5.00 0.89
CA ALA A 74 14.03 -4.56 1.15
C ALA A 74 14.14 -3.91 2.55
N GLY A 75 15.25 -3.24 2.85
CA GLY A 75 15.49 -2.57 4.13
C GLY A 75 16.53 -3.30 5.00
N THR A 76 16.60 -2.93 6.27
CA THR A 76 17.60 -3.46 7.23
C THR A 76 17.04 -4.54 8.16
N ALA A 77 15.73 -4.79 8.14
CA ALA A 77 15.10 -5.89 8.85
C ALA A 77 15.35 -7.22 8.13
N VAL A 78 15.60 -8.29 8.89
CA VAL A 78 15.94 -9.62 8.36
C VAL A 78 14.72 -10.53 8.39
N ALA A 79 14.38 -11.16 7.26
CA ALA A 79 13.31 -12.16 7.18
C ALA A 79 13.65 -13.39 8.03
N GLY A 80 12.66 -13.93 8.76
CA GLY A 80 12.85 -15.04 9.70
C GLY A 80 13.40 -14.62 11.07
N THR A 81 13.93 -13.40 11.21
CA THR A 81 14.39 -12.85 12.50
C THR A 81 13.49 -11.71 12.98
N ASN A 82 13.16 -10.76 12.12
CA ASN A 82 12.38 -9.57 12.45
C ASN A 82 10.96 -9.61 11.86
N TYR A 83 10.75 -10.36 10.77
CA TYR A 83 9.44 -10.52 10.15
C TYR A 83 9.33 -11.86 9.41
N THR A 84 8.11 -12.34 9.21
CA THR A 84 7.83 -13.52 8.37
C THR A 84 7.58 -13.04 6.94
N ARG A 85 8.39 -13.53 5.99
CA ARG A 85 8.23 -13.16 4.57
C ARG A 85 6.96 -13.82 3.99
N PRO A 86 6.00 -13.05 3.44
CA PRO A 86 4.85 -13.61 2.75
C PRO A 86 5.27 -14.39 1.50
N SER A 87 4.44 -15.36 1.11
CA SER A 87 4.54 -16.08 -0.15
C SER A 87 3.13 -16.37 -0.67
N PRO A 88 2.74 -15.86 -1.85
CA PRO A 88 3.53 -15.03 -2.78
C PRO A 88 3.74 -13.57 -2.30
N LEU A 89 4.66 -12.84 -2.96
CA LEU A 89 4.82 -11.38 -2.80
C LEU A 89 3.88 -10.62 -3.74
N SER A 90 2.58 -10.82 -3.55
CA SER A 90 1.52 -10.14 -4.30
C SER A 90 0.32 -9.84 -3.42
N VAL A 91 -0.45 -8.82 -3.78
CA VAL A 91 -1.74 -8.49 -3.19
C VAL A 91 -2.77 -8.33 -4.30
N VAL A 92 -4.00 -8.77 -4.04
CA VAL A 92 -5.12 -8.61 -4.98
C VAL A 92 -6.05 -7.55 -4.43
N ILE A 93 -6.34 -6.53 -5.24
CA ILE A 93 -7.43 -5.59 -5.03
C ILE A 93 -8.65 -6.18 -5.76
N PRO A 94 -9.68 -6.67 -5.05
CA PRO A 94 -10.82 -7.30 -5.71
C PRO A 94 -11.62 -6.31 -6.54
N ALA A 95 -12.32 -6.81 -7.56
CA ALA A 95 -13.32 -6.06 -8.30
C ALA A 95 -14.30 -5.33 -7.36
N GLY A 96 -14.62 -4.08 -7.68
CA GLY A 96 -15.49 -3.23 -6.88
C GLY A 96 -14.89 -2.75 -5.57
N LYS A 97 -13.58 -2.96 -5.33
CA LYS A 97 -12.86 -2.42 -4.16
C LYS A 97 -11.83 -1.38 -4.58
N TRP A 98 -11.65 -0.40 -3.72
CA TRP A 98 -10.70 0.70 -3.91
C TRP A 98 -9.30 0.38 -3.42
N TYR A 99 -9.15 -0.62 -2.55
CA TYR A 99 -7.87 -0.91 -1.90
C TYR A 99 -7.78 -2.36 -1.42
N ALA A 100 -6.55 -2.77 -1.15
CA ALA A 100 -6.20 -3.95 -0.39
C ALA A 100 -4.99 -3.67 0.52
N ASP A 101 -4.84 -4.46 1.57
CA ASP A 101 -3.77 -4.30 2.56
C ASP A 101 -2.70 -5.38 2.36
N ILE A 102 -1.45 -4.96 2.20
CA ILE A 102 -0.26 -5.82 2.31
C ILE A 102 0.09 -5.90 3.79
N GLN A 103 0.04 -7.09 4.37
CA GLN A 103 0.40 -7.33 5.76
C GLN A 103 1.68 -8.16 5.84
N ILE A 104 2.72 -7.60 6.46
CA ILE A 104 3.97 -8.30 6.75
C ILE A 104 4.00 -8.61 8.26
N PRO A 105 3.83 -9.89 8.66
CA PRO A 105 3.85 -10.28 10.07
C PRO A 105 5.21 -9.97 10.71
N VAL A 106 5.20 -9.19 11.79
CA VAL A 106 6.41 -8.85 12.56
C VAL A 106 6.65 -9.94 13.61
N ILE A 107 7.91 -10.37 13.74
CA ILE A 107 8.31 -11.38 14.72
C ILE A 107 8.64 -10.69 16.04
N ASN A 108 8.08 -11.21 17.13
CA ASN A 108 8.38 -10.74 18.47
C ASN A 108 9.76 -11.23 18.95
N ALA A 109 10.81 -10.50 18.59
CA ALA A 109 12.18 -10.78 19.00
C ALA A 109 12.86 -9.51 19.55
N PRO A 110 13.91 -9.66 20.39
CA PRO A 110 14.75 -8.53 20.78
C PRO A 110 15.29 -7.81 19.54
N LEU A 111 15.25 -6.47 19.57
CA LEU A 111 15.66 -5.63 18.45
C LEU A 111 16.90 -4.82 18.82
N THR A 112 18.00 -5.02 18.10
CA THR A 112 19.22 -4.21 18.27
C THR A 112 19.17 -2.99 17.35
N GLY A 113 18.69 -1.88 17.89
CA GLY A 113 18.49 -0.62 17.15
C GLY A 113 17.33 -0.68 16.16
N ASN A 114 16.98 0.47 15.58
CA ASN A 114 15.87 0.54 14.64
C ASN A 114 16.18 -0.24 13.34
N LYS A 115 15.18 -0.93 12.80
CA LYS A 115 15.29 -1.68 11.53
C LYS A 115 14.15 -1.31 10.60
N THR A 116 14.35 -1.45 9.29
CA THR A 116 13.33 -1.06 8.30
C THR A 116 12.89 -2.22 7.42
N ILE A 117 11.59 -2.26 7.12
CA ILE A 117 11.00 -3.08 6.06
C ILE A 117 10.54 -2.10 4.98
N VAL A 118 11.08 -2.23 3.77
CA VAL A 118 10.71 -1.40 2.62
C VAL A 118 9.90 -2.27 1.66
N ILE A 119 8.65 -1.90 1.43
CA ILE A 119 7.74 -2.52 0.46
C ILE A 119 7.74 -1.65 -0.79
N ALA A 120 8.13 -2.20 -1.94
CA ALA A 120 8.09 -1.49 -3.21
C ALA A 120 7.18 -2.22 -4.20
N LEU A 121 6.14 -1.53 -4.69
CA LEU A 121 5.27 -2.04 -5.74
C LEU A 121 6.04 -2.09 -7.06
N VAL A 122 5.91 -3.19 -7.81
CA VAL A 122 6.69 -3.44 -9.03
C VAL A 122 5.81 -3.45 -10.28
N THR A 123 4.77 -4.30 -10.30
CA THR A 123 3.83 -4.39 -11.43
C THR A 123 2.40 -4.49 -10.91
N ALA A 124 1.45 -4.05 -11.74
CA ALA A 124 0.04 -4.32 -11.57
C ALA A 124 -0.52 -4.91 -12.87
N SER A 125 -1.52 -5.79 -12.76
CA SER A 125 -2.21 -6.37 -13.91
C SER A 125 -3.11 -5.36 -14.63
N ASN A 126 -3.70 -5.77 -15.76
CA ASN A 126 -4.71 -5.00 -16.50
C ASN A 126 -4.20 -3.62 -16.95
N ASP A 127 -2.97 -3.56 -17.45
CA ASP A 127 -2.26 -2.34 -17.88
C ASP A 127 -2.29 -1.18 -16.87
N THR A 128 -2.41 -1.53 -15.59
CA THR A 128 -2.46 -0.55 -14.50
C THR A 128 -1.06 -0.08 -14.14
N GLN A 129 -0.91 1.23 -14.08
CA GLN A 129 0.34 1.91 -13.86
C GLN A 129 0.72 1.96 -12.36
N ILE A 130 2.01 1.87 -12.00
CA ILE A 130 2.47 1.94 -10.61
C ILE A 130 2.91 3.35 -10.18
N GLY A 131 2.45 3.81 -9.02
CA GLY A 131 2.87 5.05 -8.36
C GLY A 131 2.10 6.29 -8.82
N LEU A 132 2.16 7.32 -7.98
CA LEU A 132 1.54 8.63 -8.17
C LEU A 132 2.59 9.76 -8.22
N GLY A 133 2.22 10.88 -8.84
CA GLY A 133 3.06 12.07 -9.00
C GLY A 133 4.07 11.96 -10.15
N THR A 134 4.76 13.06 -10.46
CA THR A 134 5.75 13.15 -11.55
C THR A 134 6.85 12.10 -11.44
N ASP A 135 7.29 11.83 -10.21
CA ASP A 135 8.38 10.88 -9.91
C ASP A 135 7.86 9.47 -9.60
N ARG A 136 6.53 9.29 -9.58
CA ARG A 136 5.86 8.02 -9.28
C ARG A 136 6.34 7.39 -7.97
N ASN A 137 6.66 8.21 -6.98
CA ASN A 137 7.32 7.76 -5.74
C ASN A 137 6.35 7.15 -4.72
N TYR A 138 5.05 7.41 -4.87
CA TYR A 138 3.96 6.76 -4.12
C TYR A 138 3.74 5.30 -4.54
N LYS A 139 4.85 4.55 -4.68
CA LYS A 139 4.95 3.11 -4.91
C LYS A 139 5.83 2.43 -3.86
N ILE A 140 6.47 3.20 -2.98
CA ILE A 140 7.37 2.73 -1.94
C ILE A 140 6.77 3.07 -0.59
N PHE A 141 6.70 2.08 0.30
CA PHE A 141 6.28 2.21 1.68
C PHE A 141 7.39 1.70 2.59
N THR A 142 7.83 2.51 3.54
CA THR A 142 8.83 2.13 4.54
C THR A 142 8.19 1.99 5.91
N TYR A 143 8.35 0.82 6.52
CA TYR A 143 8.00 0.57 7.90
C TYR A 143 9.24 0.50 8.78
N THR A 144 9.32 1.34 9.81
CA THR A 144 10.43 1.29 10.77
C THR A 144 10.02 0.53 12.03
N LEU A 145 10.69 -0.60 12.28
CA LEU A 145 10.68 -1.35 13.53
C LEU A 145 11.51 -0.59 14.56
N THR A 146 10.90 -0.35 15.73
CA THR A 146 11.56 0.27 16.88
C THR A 146 11.42 -0.62 18.11
N ASN A 147 12.27 -0.39 19.11
CA ASN A 147 12.34 -1.14 20.36
C ASN A 147 11.50 -0.49 21.47
#